data_AF-A0A7Y2G7A8-F1
#
_entry.id   AF-A0A7Y2G7A8-F1
#
_cell.length_a   1.000
_cell.length_b   1.000
_cell.length_c   1.000
_cell.angle_alpha   90.00
_cell.angle_beta   90.00
_cell.angle_gamma   90.00
#
_symmetry.space_group_name_H-M   'P 1'
#
loop_
_entity.id
_entity.type
_entity.pdbx_description
1 polymer ?
#
loop_
_entity_poly.entity_id
_entity_poly.type
_entity_poly.pdbx_seq_one_letter_code
_entity_poly.pdbx_strand_id
1 'polypeptide(L)'
;FFNGQLRPGKFPLDLVIFTGRATAEYLEEEHPLEMERAERSGTLRQRMADPPPALLVTAAAVFGIGALLIGLTIAGLVVWATFR
;
A
#
# COMPACT_ATOMS: atom_id res chain seq x y z
N PHE A 1 -13.43 -2.20 8.55
CA PHE A 1 -12.94 -1.14 7.65
C PHE A 1 -12.28 -0.05 8.48
N PHE A 2 -11.06 -0.29 8.98
CA PHE A 2 -10.24 0.78 9.53
C PHE A 2 -9.26 1.22 8.43
N ASN A 3 -9.13 2.53 8.23
CA ASN A 3 -8.40 3.17 7.14
C ASN A 3 -6.97 2.61 6.98
N GLY A 4 -6.78 1.66 6.07
CA GLY A 4 -5.46 1.06 5.80
C GLY A 4 -4.43 2.11 5.38
N GLN A 5 -4.86 3.22 4.78
CA GLN A 5 -3.98 4.29 4.33
C GLN A 5 -3.54 5.28 5.40
N LEU A 6 -4.23 5.35 6.55
CA LEU A 6 -3.83 6.22 7.68
C LEU A 6 -2.95 5.49 8.70
N ARG A 7 -2.63 4.21 8.46
CA ARG A 7 -1.75 3.42 9.32
C ARG A 7 -0.30 3.86 9.13
N PRO A 8 0.45 4.14 10.21
CA PRO A 8 1.90 4.33 10.14
C PRO A 8 2.54 3.11 9.45
N GLY A 9 3.30 3.34 8.37
CA GLY A 9 3.87 2.29 7.53
C GLY A 9 3.16 2.05 6.20
N LYS A 10 1.90 2.47 6.05
CA LYS A 10 1.10 2.37 4.81
C LYS A 10 0.68 3.72 4.22
N PHE A 11 0.88 4.78 4.98
CA PHE A 11 0.72 6.16 4.52
C PHE A 11 1.97 6.58 3.71
N PRO A 12 1.82 7.30 2.58
CA PRO A 12 0.58 7.74 1.93
C PRO A 12 -0.02 6.70 0.95
N LEU A 13 0.68 5.59 0.72
CA LEU A 13 0.26 4.56 -0.23
C LEU A 13 0.80 3.18 0.19
N ASP A 14 -0.07 2.17 0.22
CA ASP A 14 0.33 0.77 0.41
C ASP A 14 0.92 0.21 -0.88
N LEU A 15 2.22 -0.12 -0.91
CA LEU A 15 2.88 -0.64 -2.11
C LEU A 15 2.43 -2.06 -2.47
N VAL A 16 1.88 -2.83 -1.53
CA VAL A 16 1.43 -4.21 -1.77
C VAL A 16 0.29 -4.23 -2.77
N ILE A 17 -0.62 -3.24 -2.74
CA ILE A 17 -1.75 -3.17 -3.68
C ILE A 17 -1.30 -2.86 -5.12
N PHE A 18 -0.15 -2.17 -5.30
CA PHE A 18 0.39 -1.81 -6.62
C PHE A 18 1.36 -2.84 -7.16
N THR A 19 2.15 -3.46 -6.27
CA THR A 19 3.17 -4.44 -6.66
C THR A 19 2.65 -5.87 -6.65
N GLY A 20 1.54 -6.13 -5.94
CA GLY A 20 1.00 -7.47 -5.71
C GLY A 20 1.94 -8.37 -4.89
N ARG A 21 3.00 -7.80 -4.28
CA ARG A 21 4.01 -8.54 -3.53
C ARG A 21 4.02 -8.04 -2.08
N ALA A 22 4.01 -8.99 -1.15
CA ALA A 22 4.08 -8.75 0.28
C ALA A 22 5.26 -9.53 0.87
N THR A 23 5.85 -9.00 1.94
CA THR A 23 6.82 -9.75 2.75
C THR A 23 6.09 -10.74 3.65
N ALA A 24 6.81 -11.77 4.12
CA ALA A 24 6.24 -12.75 5.05
C ALA A 24 5.74 -12.07 6.34
N GLU A 25 6.57 -11.19 6.91
CA GLU A 25 6.23 -10.40 8.10
C GLU A 25 4.96 -9.55 7.90
N TYR A 26 4.83 -8.88 6.75
CA TYR A 26 3.59 -8.16 6.41
C TYR A 26 2.38 -9.09 6.38
N LEU A 27 2.51 -10.29 5.80
CA LEU A 27 1.40 -11.23 5.67
C LEU A 27 1.04 -11.86 7.03
N GLU A 28 2.00 -12.08 7.91
CA GLU A 28 1.78 -12.53 9.29
C GLU A 28 1.06 -11.47 10.12
N GLU A 29 1.43 -10.19 9.97
CA GLU A 29 0.81 -9.08 10.70
C GLU A 29 -0.59 -8.73 10.17
N GLU A 30 -0.74 -8.59 8.85
CA GLU A 30 -1.98 -8.07 8.24
C GLU A 30 -2.96 -9.19 7.84
N HIS A 31 -2.46 -10.39 7.54
CA HIS A 31 -3.25 -11.53 7.04
C HIS A 31 -2.87 -12.89 7.69
N PRO A 32 -2.86 -13.00 9.03
CA PRO A 32 -2.36 -14.19 9.73
C PRO A 32 -3.06 -15.49 9.33
N LEU A 33 -4.37 -15.43 9.04
CA LEU A 33 -5.15 -16.59 8.56
C LEU A 33 -4.75 -17.04 7.15
N GLU A 34 -4.26 -16.14 6.30
CA GLU A 34 -3.75 -16.51 4.98
C GLU A 34 -2.38 -17.18 5.09
N MET A 35 -1.52 -16.69 5.99
CA MET A 35 -0.24 -17.33 6.31
C MET A 35 -0.44 -18.74 6.86
N GLU A 36 -1.32 -18.90 7.87
CA GLU A 36 -1.58 -20.22 8.46
C GLU A 36 -2.13 -21.23 7.42
N ARG A 37 -2.99 -20.78 6.51
CA ARG A 37 -3.48 -21.64 5.41
C ARG A 37 -2.37 -21.99 4.42
N ALA A 38 -1.49 -21.05 4.09
CA ALA A 38 -0.36 -21.29 3.20
C ALA A 38 0.65 -22.28 3.80
N GLU A 39 0.89 -22.20 5.10
CA GLU A 39 1.69 -23.15 5.88
C GLU A 39 1.07 -24.54 5.89
N ARG A 40 -0.21 -24.65 6.29
CA ARG A 40 -0.93 -25.94 6.36
C ARG A 40 -1.04 -26.63 5.00
N SER A 41 -1.12 -25.86 3.92
CA SER A 41 -1.19 -26.40 2.54
C SER A 41 0.19 -26.70 1.94
N GLY A 42 1.29 -26.32 2.61
CA GLY A 42 2.65 -26.46 2.08
C GLY A 42 2.94 -25.62 0.82
N THR A 43 2.08 -24.64 0.50
CA THR A 43 2.16 -23.86 -0.74
C THR A 43 3.05 -22.62 -0.61
N LEU A 44 3.58 -22.32 0.58
CA LEU A 44 4.44 -21.15 0.83
C LEU A 44 5.58 -21.02 -0.20
N ARG A 45 6.29 -22.12 -0.47
CA ARG A 45 7.45 -22.12 -1.38
C ARG A 45 7.06 -21.84 -2.83
N GLN A 46 5.82 -22.14 -3.22
CA GLN A 46 5.29 -21.85 -4.55
C GLN A 46 4.80 -20.39 -4.68
N ARG A 47 4.47 -19.76 -3.55
CA ARG A 47 4.03 -18.35 -3.48
C ARG A 47 5.17 -17.36 -3.30
N MET A 48 6.37 -17.84 -2.96
CA MET A 48 7.57 -17.00 -2.91
C MET A 48 7.91 -16.51 -4.32
N ALA A 49 8.03 -15.19 -4.44
CA ALA A 49 8.44 -14.52 -5.66
C ALA A 49 9.61 -13.57 -5.36
N ASP A 50 10.38 -13.23 -6.39
CA ASP A 50 11.44 -12.25 -6.28
C ASP A 50 10.89 -10.88 -5.83
N PRO A 51 11.72 -9.96 -5.32
CA PRO A 51 11.31 -8.60 -4.99
C PRO A 51 10.73 -7.87 -6.22
N PRO A 52 9.70 -7.01 -6.04
CA PRO A 52 9.13 -6.24 -7.15
C PRO A 52 10.21 -5.38 -7.83
N PRO A 53 10.10 -5.13 -9.15
CA PRO A 53 11.03 -4.24 -9.84
C PRO A 53 11.08 -2.86 -9.18
N ALA A 54 12.28 -2.33 -8.95
CA ALA A 54 12.45 -1.03 -8.28
C ALA A 54 11.68 0.10 -8.97
N LEU A 55 11.57 0.05 -10.31
CA LEU A 55 10.82 1.03 -11.10
C LEU A 55 9.32 0.99 -10.82
N LEU A 56 8.75 -0.20 -10.57
CA LEU A 56 7.34 -0.34 -10.21
C LEU A 56 7.06 0.25 -8.82
N VAL A 57 7.98 0.01 -7.88
CA VAL A 57 7.91 0.56 -6.52
C VAL A 57 7.97 2.09 -6.54
N THR A 58 8.92 2.67 -7.28
CA THR A 58 9.06 4.14 -7.38
C THR A 58 7.89 4.77 -8.12
N ALA A 59 7.42 4.17 -9.21
CA ALA A 59 6.25 4.66 -9.94
C ALA A 59 4.99 4.68 -9.06
N ALA A 60 4.75 3.60 -8.29
CA ALA A 60 3.65 3.56 -7.34
C ALA A 60 3.79 4.65 -6.28
N ALA A 61 4.97 4.82 -5.67
CA ALA A 61 5.21 5.85 -4.66
C ALA A 61 4.98 7.27 -5.21
N VAL A 62 5.49 7.58 -6.41
CA VAL A 62 5.30 8.88 -7.06
C VAL A 62 3.82 9.12 -7.37
N PHE A 63 3.11 8.10 -7.84
CA PHE A 63 1.67 8.20 -8.09
C PHE A 63 0.88 8.50 -6.81
N GLY A 64 1.17 7.78 -5.72
CA GLY A 64 0.49 7.99 -4.44
C GLY A 64 0.73 9.37 -3.85
N ILE A 65 1.98 9.82 -3.83
CA ILE A 65 2.34 11.16 -3.34
C ILE A 65 1.72 12.23 -4.24
N GLY A 66 1.78 12.06 -5.56
CA GLY A 66 1.20 12.98 -6.52
C GLY A 66 -0.31 13.14 -6.32
N ALA A 67 -1.05 12.04 -6.19
CA ALA A 67 -2.48 12.05 -5.93
C ALA A 67 -2.83 12.76 -4.62
N LEU A 68 -2.05 12.52 -3.56
CA LEU A 68 -2.22 13.19 -2.26
C LEU A 68 -2.02 14.71 -2.38
N LEU A 69 -0.93 15.15 -3.01
CA LEU A 69 -0.64 16.57 -3.22
C LEU A 69 -1.70 17.27 -4.06
N ILE A 70 -2.20 16.61 -5.10
CA ILE A 70 -3.29 17.14 -5.93
C ILE A 70 -4.56 17.31 -5.07
N GLY A 71 -4.93 16.30 -4.29
CA GLY A 71 -6.08 16.36 -3.39
C GLY A 71 -5.97 17.50 -2.37
N LEU A 72 -4.80 17.65 -1.74
CA LEU A 72 -4.51 18.76 -0.81
C LEU A 72 -4.57 20.13 -1.49
N THR A 73 -4.06 20.22 -2.73
CA THR A 73 -4.08 21.47 -3.50
C THR A 73 -5.52 21.88 -3.81
N ILE A 74 -6.35 20.95 -4.28
CA ILE A 74 -7.77 21.19 -4.55
C ILE A 74 -8.51 21.60 -3.28
N ALA A 75 -8.28 20.88 -2.17
CA ALA A 75 -8.89 21.22 -0.88
C ALA A 75 -8.51 22.63 -0.42
N GLY A 76 -7.23 23.01 -0.54
CA GLY A 76 -6.76 24.37 -0.23
C GLY A 76 -7.41 25.44 -1.12
N LEU A 77 -7.56 25.16 -2.41
CA LEU A 77 -8.24 26.06 -3.35
C LEU A 77 -9.73 26.25 -3.01
N VAL A 78 -10.42 25.19 -2.63
CA VAL A 78 -11.84 25.26 -2.21
C VAL A 78 -11.99 26.14 -0.97
N VAL A 79 -11.13 25.93 0.04
CA VAL A 79 -11.13 26.75 1.26
C VAL A 79 -10.85 28.20 0.90
N TRP A 80 -9.79 28.47 0.12
CA TRP A 80 -9.45 29.82 -0.31
C TRP A 80 -10.60 30.50 -1.07
N ALA A 81 -11.25 29.79 -1.99
CA ALA A 81 -12.39 30.29 -2.75
C ALA A 81 -13.62 30.59 -1.88
N THR A 82 -13.77 29.90 -0.74
CA THR A 82 -14.88 30.13 0.20
C THR A 82 -14.69 31.37 1.06
N PHE A 83 -13.44 31.74 1.38
CA PHE A 83 -13.10 32.89 2.22
C PHE A 83 -12.73 34.16 1.44
N ARG A 84 -12.71 34.08 0.11
CA ARG A 84 -12.55 35.21 -0.82
C ARG A 84 -13.90 35.81 -1.18
#